data_AF-A0AAU9LB87-F1
#
_entry.id   AF-A0AAU9LB87-F1
#
_cell.length_a   1.000
_cell.length_b   1.000
_cell.length_c   1.000
_cell.angle_alpha   90.00
_cell.angle_beta   90.00
_cell.angle_gamma   90.00
#
_symmetry.space_group_name_H-M   'P 1'
#
loop_
_entity.id
_entity.type
_entity.pdbx_description
1 polymer ?
#
loop_
_entity_poly.entity_id
_entity_poly.type
_entity_poly.pdbx_seq_one_letter_code
_entity_poly.pdbx_strand_id
1 'polypeptide(L)'
;MGAKQSRVAMSEPTSELGLENVHEGETQASIRLTPALIAQLNGTHAVSNTTKQAVDGLNPQQQAFIKKQLQMAYAKGADDYRKKIEVDLQKKKQEATATPSLAQQAQFAKEKEEQENQRVEQLVAEVYKKKYRAPLRDVQCSPERDACLQCYREKKSDVLKCKEVADAFVQCARQNTEKFVGKN
;
A
#
# COMPACT_ATOMS: atom_id res chain seq x y z
N MET A 1 -15.24 27.31 -26.73
CA MET A 1 -14.04 27.63 -25.93
C MET A 1 -14.38 27.50 -24.45
N GLY A 2 -14.12 26.47 -23.66
CA GLY A 2 -13.54 25.14 -23.81
C GLY A 2 -13.65 24.52 -22.40
N ALA A 3 -14.44 23.47 -22.23
CA ALA A 3 -14.63 22.78 -20.96
C ALA A 3 -13.46 21.81 -20.73
N LYS A 4 -12.72 21.96 -19.63
CA LYS A 4 -11.71 20.99 -19.19
C LYS A 4 -12.36 20.04 -18.18
N GLN A 5 -12.78 18.86 -18.67
CA GLN A 5 -13.04 17.70 -17.81
C GLN A 5 -11.70 17.05 -17.47
N SER A 6 -11.34 17.01 -16.19
CA SER A 6 -10.18 16.28 -15.70
C SER A 6 -10.60 14.82 -15.48
N ARG A 7 -10.23 13.92 -16.40
CA ARG A 7 -10.51 12.49 -16.29
C ARG A 7 -9.32 11.83 -15.59
N VAL A 8 -9.53 11.40 -14.35
CA VAL A 8 -8.60 10.50 -13.64
C VAL A 8 -8.65 9.13 -14.30
N ALA A 9 -7.52 8.66 -14.82
CA ALA A 9 -7.38 7.29 -15.31
C ALA A 9 -7.16 6.36 -14.11
N MET A 10 -8.15 5.54 -13.80
CA MET A 10 -8.00 4.36 -12.94
C MET A 10 -7.65 3.19 -13.86
N SER A 11 -6.46 2.62 -13.71
CA SER A 11 -6.13 1.32 -14.28
C SER A 11 -6.63 0.24 -13.30
N GLU A 12 -7.69 -0.46 -13.67
CA GLU A 12 -8.16 -1.65 -12.96
C GLU A 12 -7.19 -2.83 -13.12
N PRO A 13 -7.19 -3.77 -12.16
CA PRO A 13 -6.28 -4.91 -12.10
C PRO A 13 -6.78 -6.06 -12.98
N THR A 14 -5.95 -6.51 -13.91
CA THR A 14 -6.18 -7.81 -14.58
C THR A 14 -5.47 -8.88 -13.76
N SER A 15 -6.24 -9.59 -12.95
CA SER A 15 -5.86 -10.86 -12.39
C SER A 15 -5.98 -11.93 -13.47
N GLU A 16 -4.85 -12.48 -13.93
CA GLU A 16 -4.80 -13.87 -14.38
C GLU A 16 -3.68 -14.59 -13.63
N LEU A 17 -4.05 -15.72 -13.06
CA LEU A 17 -3.30 -16.60 -12.17
C LEU A 17 -2.56 -17.69 -12.96
N GLY A 18 -1.39 -18.09 -12.46
CA GLY A 18 -0.66 -19.31 -12.83
C GLY A 18 0.68 -18.98 -13.47
N LEU A 19 1.85 -19.39 -12.96
CA LEU A 19 2.20 -20.44 -12.01
C LEU A 19 3.47 -20.00 -11.26
N GLU A 20 3.54 -20.36 -9.99
CA GLU A 20 4.75 -20.31 -9.19
C GLU A 20 5.89 -21.06 -9.88
N ASN A 21 7.06 -20.41 -9.97
CA ASN A 21 8.34 -21.04 -9.68
C ASN A 21 9.31 -19.92 -9.28
N VAL A 22 9.29 -19.63 -7.98
CA VAL A 22 10.37 -18.93 -7.30
C VAL A 22 11.59 -19.83 -7.35
N HIS A 23 12.48 -19.60 -8.31
CA HIS A 23 13.87 -20.02 -8.22
C HIS A 23 14.70 -18.76 -7.97
N GLU A 24 14.77 -18.35 -6.70
CA GLU A 24 15.87 -17.54 -6.21
C GLU A 24 17.16 -18.36 -6.37
N GLY A 25 18.05 -18.00 -7.31
CA GLY A 25 19.38 -18.61 -7.31
C GLY A 25 20.25 -18.52 -8.56
N GLU A 26 19.72 -18.27 -9.76
CA GLU A 26 20.56 -18.22 -10.96
C GLU A 26 20.43 -16.90 -11.72
N THR A 27 21.49 -16.09 -11.65
CA THR A 27 21.67 -14.96 -12.55
C THR A 27 21.94 -15.51 -13.94
N GLN A 28 20.89 -15.60 -14.76
CA GLN A 28 21.02 -16.06 -16.14
C GLN A 28 21.67 -14.95 -16.99
N ALA A 29 22.98 -15.02 -17.18
CA ALA A 29 23.69 -14.17 -18.12
C ALA A 29 23.63 -14.79 -19.53
N SER A 30 22.98 -14.11 -20.48
CA SER A 30 23.05 -14.49 -21.89
C SER A 30 24.19 -13.74 -22.58
N ILE A 31 25.20 -14.47 -23.05
CA ILE A 31 26.29 -13.90 -23.85
C ILE A 31 25.88 -13.99 -25.32
N ARG A 32 25.71 -12.85 -25.98
CA ARG A 32 25.52 -12.82 -27.44
C ARG A 32 26.86 -12.98 -28.13
N LEU A 33 27.09 -14.16 -28.69
CA LEU A 33 28.28 -14.44 -29.49
C LEU A 33 28.12 -13.80 -30.88
N THR A 34 29.15 -13.10 -31.36
CA THR A 34 29.16 -12.56 -32.72
C THR A 34 29.31 -13.71 -33.74
N PRO A 35 28.75 -13.60 -34.96
CA PRO A 35 28.87 -14.64 -35.99
C PRO A 35 30.32 -15.05 -36.29
N ALA A 36 31.28 -14.11 -36.17
CA ALA A 36 32.70 -14.38 -36.31
C ALA A 36 33.25 -15.33 -35.24
N LEU A 37 32.76 -15.20 -34.00
CA LEU A 37 33.17 -16.05 -32.87
C LEU A 37 32.52 -17.44 -32.97
N ILE A 38 31.28 -17.51 -33.47
CA ILE A 38 30.59 -18.78 -33.75
C ILE A 38 31.31 -19.55 -34.86
N ALA A 39 31.77 -18.86 -35.91
CA ALA A 39 32.55 -19.45 -36.98
C ALA A 39 33.91 -19.99 -36.48
N GLN A 40 34.56 -19.31 -35.52
CA GLN A 40 35.79 -19.80 -34.88
C GLN A 40 35.58 -21.05 -34.01
N LEU A 41 34.41 -21.21 -33.39
CA LEU A 41 34.09 -22.37 -32.55
C LEU A 41 33.73 -23.61 -33.39
N ASN A 42 33.08 -23.42 -34.54
CA ASN A 42 32.58 -24.52 -35.38
C ASN A 42 33.56 -24.92 -36.51
N GLY A 43 34.51 -24.06 -36.88
CA GLY A 43 35.51 -24.34 -37.91
C GLY A 43 36.74 -25.05 -37.36
N THR A 44 36.92 -26.32 -37.71
CA THR A 44 38.22 -26.99 -37.63
C THR A 44 39.16 -26.35 -38.64
N HIS A 45 40.18 -25.63 -38.16
CA HIS A 45 41.59 -25.73 -38.58
C HIS A 45 42.37 -24.48 -38.13
N ALA A 46 43.54 -24.75 -37.55
CA ALA A 46 44.78 -23.97 -37.63
C ALA A 46 44.71 -22.44 -37.49
N VAL A 47 45.49 -21.97 -36.51
CA VAL A 47 45.93 -20.59 -36.25
C VAL A 47 44.91 -19.79 -35.43
N SER A 48 45.07 -19.70 -34.11
CA SER A 48 46.20 -18.96 -33.58
C SER A 48 46.62 -19.46 -32.20
N ASN A 49 47.85 -19.96 -32.13
CA ASN A 49 48.66 -20.08 -30.93
C ASN A 49 48.99 -18.70 -30.31
N THR A 50 48.15 -17.67 -30.40
CA THR A 50 48.47 -16.33 -29.85
C THR A 50 48.33 -16.26 -28.33
N THR A 51 47.72 -17.24 -27.67
CA THR A 51 47.77 -17.37 -26.21
C THR A 51 48.83 -18.36 -25.72
N LYS A 52 49.42 -19.17 -26.61
CA LYS A 52 50.61 -20.00 -26.30
C LYS A 52 51.93 -19.32 -26.69
N GLN A 53 51.93 -18.43 -27.67
CA GLN A 53 53.11 -17.68 -28.11
C GLN A 53 53.54 -16.51 -27.20
N ALA A 54 52.79 -16.21 -26.14
CA ALA A 54 53.28 -15.27 -25.12
C ALA A 54 54.12 -15.95 -24.03
N VAL A 55 54.26 -17.29 -24.04
CA VAL A 55 54.99 -18.04 -23.00
C VAL A 55 56.12 -18.92 -23.54
N ASP A 56 56.12 -19.28 -24.83
CA ASP A 56 57.15 -20.12 -25.45
C ASP A 56 58.47 -19.38 -25.81
N GLY A 57 58.57 -18.09 -25.46
CA GLY A 57 59.78 -17.27 -25.64
C GLY A 57 60.47 -16.82 -24.34
N LEU A 58 60.07 -17.34 -23.18
CA LEU A 58 60.63 -16.92 -21.89
C LEU A 58 61.59 -17.97 -21.31
N ASN A 59 62.74 -17.51 -20.84
CA ASN A 59 63.73 -18.31 -20.13
C ASN A 59 63.04 -19.02 -18.94
N PRO A 60 63.31 -20.31 -18.64
CA PRO A 60 62.69 -21.07 -17.53
C PRO A 60 62.60 -20.32 -16.19
N GLN A 61 63.56 -19.44 -15.88
CA GLN A 61 63.49 -18.58 -14.70
C GLN A 61 62.34 -17.57 -14.71
N GLN A 62 62.05 -16.94 -15.85
CA GLN A 62 60.94 -15.99 -15.99
C GLN A 62 59.59 -16.70 -15.89
N GLN A 63 59.48 -17.92 -16.44
CA GLN A 63 58.25 -18.70 -16.35
C GLN A 63 57.92 -19.11 -14.91
N ALA A 64 58.94 -19.44 -14.11
CA ALA A 64 58.78 -19.71 -12.68
C ALA A 64 58.37 -18.47 -11.89
N PHE A 65 58.94 -17.30 -12.22
CA PHE A 65 58.57 -16.03 -11.59
C PHE A 65 57.10 -15.66 -11.86
N ILE A 66 56.65 -15.77 -13.11
CA ILE A 66 55.25 -15.48 -13.49
C ILE A 66 54.29 -16.43 -12.78
N LYS A 67 54.60 -17.74 -12.71
CA LYS A 67 53.78 -18.71 -11.96
C LYS A 67 53.70 -18.36 -10.48
N LYS A 68 54.82 -17.98 -9.87
CA LYS A 68 54.86 -17.56 -8.45
C LYS A 68 54.04 -16.29 -8.21
N GLN A 69 54.15 -15.31 -9.11
CA GLN A 69 53.38 -14.06 -9.03
C GLN A 69 51.88 -14.33 -9.17
N LEU A 70 51.47 -15.20 -10.09
CA LEU A 70 50.08 -15.62 -10.28
C LEU A 70 49.52 -16.31 -9.03
N GLN A 71 50.29 -17.21 -8.42
CA GLN A 71 49.90 -17.90 -7.19
C GLN A 71 49.73 -16.93 -6.02
N MET A 72 50.64 -15.95 -5.88
CA MET A 72 50.54 -14.91 -4.85
C MET A 72 49.32 -14.00 -5.06
N ALA A 73 49.01 -13.64 -6.30
CA ALA A 73 47.83 -12.86 -6.62
C ALA A 73 46.52 -13.61 -6.27
N TYR A 74 46.47 -14.91 -6.54
CA TYR A 74 45.33 -15.75 -6.17
C TYR A 74 45.16 -15.85 -4.65
N ALA A 75 46.24 -16.13 -3.92
CA ALA A 75 46.22 -16.20 -2.45
C ALA A 75 45.74 -14.87 -1.83
N LYS A 76 46.28 -13.74 -2.31
CA LYS A 76 45.86 -12.42 -1.86
C LYS A 76 44.38 -12.15 -2.14
N GLY A 77 43.88 -12.50 -3.33
CA GLY A 77 42.46 -12.35 -3.66
C GLY A 77 41.55 -13.18 -2.75
N ALA A 78 41.96 -14.41 -2.40
CA ALA A 78 41.22 -15.26 -1.48
C ALA A 78 41.18 -14.66 -0.06
N ASP A 79 42.29 -14.10 0.42
CA ASP A 79 42.37 -13.45 1.73
C ASP A 79 41.54 -12.16 1.78
N ASP A 80 41.61 -11.33 0.74
CA ASP A 80 40.83 -10.10 0.63
C ASP A 80 39.32 -10.40 0.61
N TYR A 81 38.91 -11.48 -0.06
CA TYR A 81 37.51 -11.92 -0.06
C TYR A 81 37.06 -12.40 1.33
N ARG A 82 37.89 -13.19 2.03
CA ARG A 82 37.61 -13.62 3.41
C ARG A 82 37.43 -12.44 4.35
N LYS A 83 38.33 -11.46 4.29
CA LYS A 83 38.24 -10.23 5.10
C LYS A 83 36.99 -9.43 4.78
N LYS A 84 36.61 -9.33 3.51
CA LYS A 84 35.37 -8.65 3.11
C LYS A 84 34.14 -9.32 3.71
N ILE A 85 34.07 -10.66 3.65
CA ILE A 85 32.98 -11.41 4.29
C ILE A 85 32.94 -11.14 5.80
N GLU A 86 34.09 -11.13 6.48
CA GLU A 86 34.15 -10.89 7.92
C GLU A 86 33.68 -9.47 8.30
N VAL A 87 34.09 -8.46 7.54
CA VAL A 87 33.63 -7.08 7.72
C VAL A 87 32.13 -6.96 7.48
N ASP A 88 31.60 -7.58 6.43
CA ASP A 88 30.16 -7.57 6.14
C ASP A 88 29.36 -8.29 7.24
N LEU A 89 29.90 -9.38 7.81
CA LEU A 89 29.30 -10.09 8.93
C LEU A 89 29.31 -9.25 10.23
N GLN A 90 30.39 -8.52 10.48
CA GLN A 90 30.49 -7.60 11.62
C GLN A 90 29.51 -6.42 11.47
N LYS A 91 29.39 -5.84 10.27
CA LYS A 91 28.39 -4.80 9.98
C LYS A 91 26.97 -5.29 10.21
N LYS A 92 26.62 -6.48 9.69
CA LYS A 92 25.28 -7.07 9.94
C LYS A 92 25.00 -7.31 11.43
N LYS A 93 26.00 -7.73 12.21
CA LYS A 93 25.86 -7.87 13.67
C LYS A 93 25.63 -6.53 14.36
N GLN A 94 26.32 -5.47 13.93
CA GLN A 94 26.13 -4.12 14.46
C GLN A 94 24.77 -3.53 14.07
N GLU A 95 24.31 -3.76 12.85
CA GLU A 95 22.97 -3.35 12.39
C GLU A 95 21.85 -4.06 13.16
N ALA A 96 22.02 -5.35 13.47
CA ALA A 96 21.08 -6.11 14.30
C ALA A 96 21.01 -5.62 15.76
N THR A 97 22.07 -4.98 16.27
CA THR A 97 22.06 -4.34 17.60
C THR A 97 21.53 -2.90 17.57
N ALA A 98 21.45 -2.27 16.39
CA ALA A 98 20.98 -0.91 16.20
C ALA A 98 19.48 -0.81 15.89
N THR A 99 18.81 -1.92 15.57
CA THR A 99 17.36 -1.97 15.51
C THR A 99 16.76 -1.85 16.93
N PRO A 100 15.92 -0.83 17.21
CA PRO A 100 15.22 -0.75 18.49
C PRO A 100 14.43 -2.03 18.72
N SER A 101 14.35 -2.48 19.96
CA SER A 101 13.69 -3.74 20.25
C SER A 101 12.24 -3.70 19.77
N LEU A 102 11.71 -4.84 19.33
CA LEU A 102 10.33 -4.97 18.84
C LEU A 102 9.31 -4.38 19.84
N ALA A 103 9.62 -4.46 21.14
CA ALA A 103 8.83 -3.86 22.22
C ALA A 103 8.88 -2.32 22.23
N GLN A 104 10.06 -1.72 22.01
CA GLN A 104 10.19 -0.26 21.89
C GLN A 104 9.46 0.26 20.66
N GLN A 105 9.57 -0.43 19.52
CA GLN A 105 8.83 -0.06 18.31
C GLN A 105 7.32 -0.15 18.50
N ALA A 106 6.84 -1.18 19.21
CA ALA A 106 5.42 -1.32 19.55
C ALA A 106 4.93 -0.20 20.49
N GLN A 107 5.74 0.23 21.45
CA GLN A 107 5.41 1.36 22.34
C GLN A 107 5.32 2.68 21.56
N PHE A 108 6.29 2.98 20.71
CA PHE A 108 6.25 4.16 19.86
C PHE A 108 5.07 4.16 18.88
N ALA A 109 4.70 2.99 18.35
CA ALA A 109 3.54 2.87 17.48
C ALA A 109 2.23 3.20 18.22
N LYS A 110 2.06 2.68 19.45
CA LYS A 110 0.90 2.99 20.30
C LYS A 110 0.81 4.46 20.65
N GLU A 111 1.93 5.08 21.02
CA GLU A 111 1.96 6.51 21.36
C GLU A 111 1.57 7.38 20.16
N LYS A 112 2.04 7.03 18.96
CA LYS A 112 1.64 7.73 17.73
C LYS A 112 0.16 7.52 17.39
N GLU A 113 -0.35 6.30 17.57
CA GLU A 113 -1.77 6.01 17.37
C GLU A 113 -2.65 6.85 18.30
N GLU A 114 -2.29 6.95 19.58
CA GLU A 114 -3.04 7.75 20.55
C GLU A 114 -3.02 9.25 20.22
N GLN A 115 -1.87 9.78 19.79
CA GLN A 115 -1.78 11.18 19.34
C GLN A 115 -2.64 11.46 18.10
N GLU A 116 -2.65 10.56 17.12
CA GLU A 116 -3.49 10.72 15.93
C GLU A 116 -4.98 10.59 16.25
N ASN A 117 -5.35 9.67 17.14
CA ASN A 117 -6.73 9.55 17.60
C ASN A 117 -7.23 10.84 18.25
N GLN A 118 -6.42 11.46 19.12
CA GLN A 118 -6.75 12.75 19.72
C GLN A 118 -6.93 13.86 18.67
N ARG A 119 -6.09 13.89 17.62
CA ARG A 119 -6.24 14.86 16.51
C ARG A 119 -7.53 14.64 15.73
N VAL A 120 -7.87 13.40 15.43
CA VAL A 120 -9.11 13.05 14.73
C VAL A 120 -10.32 13.46 15.56
N GLU A 121 -10.33 13.19 16.86
CA GLU A 121 -11.42 13.60 17.75
C GLU A 121 -11.61 15.12 17.78
N GLN A 122 -10.52 15.88 17.88
CA GLN A 122 -10.55 17.34 17.82
C GLN A 122 -11.11 17.84 16.49
N LEU A 123 -10.67 17.26 15.38
CA LEU A 123 -11.14 17.61 14.04
C LEU A 123 -12.63 17.28 13.88
N VAL A 124 -13.08 16.12 14.37
CA VAL A 124 -14.49 15.71 14.34
C VAL A 124 -15.33 16.68 15.16
N ALA A 125 -14.88 17.09 16.35
CA ALA A 125 -15.58 18.06 17.18
C ALA A 125 -15.66 19.44 16.49
N GLU A 126 -14.59 19.88 15.84
CA GLU A 126 -14.58 21.12 15.07
C GLU A 126 -15.53 21.06 13.87
N VAL A 127 -15.50 19.96 13.11
CA VAL A 127 -16.41 19.71 11.99
C VAL A 127 -17.86 19.64 12.49
N TYR A 128 -18.12 18.99 13.61
CA TYR A 128 -19.44 18.92 14.21
C TYR A 128 -19.98 20.31 14.59
N LYS A 129 -19.12 21.18 15.15
CA LYS A 129 -19.47 22.58 15.46
C LYS A 129 -19.72 23.42 14.20
N LYS A 130 -18.91 23.21 13.14
CA LYS A 130 -19.02 23.93 11.86
C LYS A 130 -20.20 23.47 11.01
N LYS A 131 -20.65 22.22 11.16
CA LYS A 131 -21.84 21.72 10.49
C LYS A 131 -23.06 22.36 11.15
N TYR A 132 -23.69 23.29 10.44
CA TYR A 132 -25.02 23.77 10.81
C TYR A 132 -26.00 22.60 10.81
N ARG A 133 -26.36 22.12 12.00
CA ARG A 133 -27.49 21.22 12.19
C ARG A 133 -28.71 22.10 12.33
N ALA A 134 -29.49 22.22 11.25
CA ALA A 134 -30.79 22.89 11.31
C ALA A 134 -31.57 22.30 12.50
N PRO A 135 -32.08 23.14 13.43
CA PRO A 135 -32.94 22.65 14.50
C PRO A 135 -34.08 21.86 13.84
N LEU A 136 -34.17 20.57 14.17
CA LEU A 136 -35.31 19.77 13.77
C LEU A 136 -36.51 20.43 14.43
N ARG A 137 -37.32 21.15 13.64
CA ARG A 137 -38.58 21.71 14.11
C ARG A 137 -39.40 20.53 14.59
N ASP A 138 -39.86 20.61 15.84
CA ASP A 138 -40.80 19.63 16.33
C ASP A 138 -42.03 19.65 15.41
N VAL A 139 -42.41 18.45 14.95
CA VAL A 139 -43.52 18.29 14.03
C VAL A 139 -44.77 18.66 14.80
N GLN A 140 -45.37 19.79 14.44
CA GLN A 140 -46.57 20.28 15.09
C GLN A 140 -47.66 19.22 14.99
N CYS A 141 -48.40 19.02 16.08
CA CYS A 141 -49.45 17.98 16.21
C CYS A 141 -48.95 16.53 16.22
N SER A 142 -47.70 16.28 16.62
CA SER A 142 -47.17 14.92 16.80
C SER A 142 -47.98 14.04 17.76
N PRO A 143 -48.44 14.50 18.95
CA PRO A 143 -49.18 13.63 19.87
C PRO A 143 -50.57 13.26 19.34
N GLU A 144 -51.28 14.20 18.70
CA GLU A 144 -52.60 13.95 18.10
C GLU A 144 -52.48 13.01 16.91
N ARG A 145 -51.42 13.15 16.09
CA ARG A 145 -51.13 12.24 14.99
C ARG A 145 -50.89 10.82 15.49
N ASP A 146 -50.05 10.67 16.51
CA ASP A 146 -49.67 9.36 17.02
C ASP A 146 -50.86 8.69 17.72
N ALA A 147 -51.70 9.43 18.44
CA ALA A 147 -52.96 8.95 18.99
C ALA A 147 -53.95 8.49 17.90
N CYS A 148 -54.04 9.22 16.78
CA CYS A 148 -54.89 8.86 15.65
C CYS A 148 -54.42 7.55 15.00
N LEU A 149 -53.11 7.43 14.76
CA LEU A 149 -52.50 6.21 14.24
C LEU A 149 -52.67 5.03 15.19
N GLN A 150 -52.55 5.27 16.50
CA GLN A 150 -52.76 4.23 17.50
C GLN A 150 -54.22 3.76 17.52
N CYS A 151 -55.19 4.68 17.46
CA CYS A 151 -56.60 4.32 17.40
C CYS A 151 -56.91 3.45 16.16
N TYR A 152 -56.37 3.79 14.98
CA TYR A 152 -56.56 2.99 13.78
C TYR A 152 -55.88 1.61 13.86
N ARG A 153 -54.76 1.50 14.58
CA ARG A 153 -54.10 0.21 14.83
C ARG A 153 -54.92 -0.69 15.76
N GLU A 154 -55.57 -0.11 16.76
CA GLU A 154 -56.37 -0.82 17.75
C GLU A 154 -57.77 -1.20 17.20
N LYS A 155 -58.42 -0.28 16.46
CA LYS A 155 -59.79 -0.43 15.96
C LYS A 155 -59.85 -0.67 14.45
N LYS A 156 -59.12 -1.68 13.97
CA LYS A 156 -59.03 -2.04 12.53
C LYS A 156 -60.38 -2.36 11.87
N SER A 157 -61.32 -2.90 12.64
CA SER A 157 -62.65 -3.30 12.15
C SER A 157 -63.64 -2.13 12.09
N ASP A 158 -63.43 -1.06 12.85
CA ASP A 158 -64.38 0.03 12.99
C ASP A 158 -63.67 1.38 13.14
N VAL A 159 -63.28 1.91 11.98
CA VAL A 159 -62.52 3.15 11.78
C VAL A 159 -63.28 4.37 12.28
N LEU A 160 -64.62 4.31 12.34
CA LEU A 160 -65.48 5.43 12.75
C LEU A 160 -65.36 5.73 14.25
N LYS A 161 -64.95 4.74 15.06
CA LYS A 161 -64.66 4.94 16.49
C LYS A 161 -63.42 5.77 16.77
N CYS A 162 -62.65 6.12 15.75
CA CYS A 162 -61.48 7.00 15.83
C CYS A 162 -61.78 8.43 15.39
N LYS A 163 -63.06 8.76 15.10
CA LYS A 163 -63.49 10.08 14.66
C LYS A 163 -63.00 11.20 15.59
N GLU A 164 -63.18 11.06 16.89
CA GLU A 164 -62.82 12.12 17.86
C GLU A 164 -61.30 12.39 17.86
N VAL A 165 -60.49 11.35 17.74
CA VAL A 165 -59.02 11.47 17.70
C VAL A 165 -58.54 12.03 16.35
N ALA A 166 -59.21 11.67 15.26
CA ALA A 166 -58.96 12.24 13.95
C ALA A 166 -59.37 13.73 13.88
N ASP A 167 -60.51 14.09 14.46
CA ASP A 167 -60.99 15.46 14.55
C ASP A 167 -60.04 16.32 15.39
N ALA A 168 -59.50 15.79 16.50
CA ALA A 168 -58.49 16.47 17.30
C ALA A 168 -57.20 16.77 16.50
N PHE A 169 -56.73 15.81 15.70
CA PHE A 169 -55.58 16.02 14.81
C PHE A 169 -55.86 17.11 13.75
N VAL A 170 -57.04 17.09 13.13
CA VAL A 170 -57.45 18.10 12.15
C VAL A 170 -57.57 19.48 12.78
N GLN A 171 -58.12 19.59 14.00
CA GLN A 171 -58.20 20.85 14.73
C GLN A 171 -56.81 21.41 15.06
N CYS A 172 -55.89 20.57 15.54
CA CYS A 172 -54.52 20.98 15.80
C CYS A 172 -53.83 21.47 14.51
N ALA A 173 -54.00 20.75 13.40
CA ALA A 173 -53.43 21.13 12.11
C ALA A 173 -53.95 22.50 11.65
N ARG A 174 -55.28 22.73 11.73
CA ARG A 174 -55.90 24.01 11.38
C ARG A 174 -55.38 25.17 12.23
N GLN A 175 -55.37 25.01 13.55
CA GLN A 175 -54.87 26.04 14.46
C GLN A 175 -53.40 26.39 14.18
N ASN A 176 -52.57 25.41 13.84
CA ASN A 176 -51.17 25.65 13.52
C ASN A 176 -50.97 26.27 12.13
N THR A 177 -51.79 25.91 11.14
CA THR A 177 -51.78 26.59 9.83
C THR A 177 -52.23 28.04 9.93
N GLU A 178 -53.29 28.33 10.71
CA GLU A 178 -53.79 29.69 10.94
C GLU A 178 -52.77 30.54 11.69
N LYS A 179 -52.13 29.99 12.73
CA LYS A 179 -51.03 30.67 13.46
C LYS A 179 -49.81 30.96 12.60
N PHE A 180 -49.53 30.11 11.60
CA PHE A 180 -48.40 30.30 10.69
C PHE A 180 -48.72 31.36 9.62
N VAL A 181 -49.93 31.38 9.08
CA VAL A 181 -50.37 32.34 8.06
C VAL A 181 -50.63 33.73 8.66
N GLY A 182 -51.20 33.81 9.86
CA GLY A 182 -51.52 35.08 10.55
C GLY A 182 -50.34 35.79 11.24
N LYS A 183 -49.13 35.22 11.18
CA LYS A 183 -47.90 35.80 11.76
C LYS A 183 -46.96 36.44 10.72
N ASN A 184 -47.41 36.58 9.47
CA ASN A 184 -46.70 37.34 8.43
C ASN A 184 -47.29 38.74 8.27
#